data_AF-C3ZNB2-F1
#
_entry.id   AF-C3ZNB2-F1
#
_cell.length_a   1.000
_cell.length_b   1.000
_cell.length_c   1.000
_cell.angle_alpha   90.00
_cell.angle_beta   90.00
_cell.angle_gamma   90.00
#
_symmetry.space_group_name_H-M   'P 1'
#
loop_
_entity.id
_entity.type
_entity.pdbx_description
1 polymer ?
#
loop_
_entity_poly.entity_id
_entity_poly.type
_entity_poly.pdbx_seq_one_letter_code
_entity_poly.pdbx_strand_id
1 'polypeptide(L)'
;METMRTDMVIVVLVLLALVVPDKSVALGRHTTLCHNDHQCISGMGRGACCAPRNLIFAPVPECKPAGRRAQLCHVASNFLPYPLHQPHGFHRCPCGNGLACVPTRRGSIIGVCKDLRQL
;
A
#
# COMPACT_ATOMS: atom_id res chain seq x y z
N MET A 1 -31.22 36.36 -36.45
CA MET A 1 -30.27 35.27 -36.81
C MET A 1 -29.01 35.27 -35.92
N GLU A 2 -28.94 36.10 -34.87
CA GLU A 2 -27.74 36.20 -34.00
C GLU A 2 -27.83 35.30 -32.76
N THR A 3 -29.03 35.12 -32.18
CA THR A 3 -29.29 34.27 -31.00
C THR A 3 -28.92 32.80 -31.23
N MET A 4 -29.28 32.24 -32.38
CA MET A 4 -29.01 30.83 -32.73
C MET A 4 -27.51 30.50 -32.82
N ARG A 5 -26.67 31.51 -33.10
CA ARG A 5 -25.21 31.38 -33.15
C ARG A 5 -24.61 31.31 -31.75
N THR A 6 -25.16 32.10 -30.82
CA THR A 6 -24.72 32.14 -29.42
C THR A 6 -25.08 30.84 -28.70
N ASP A 7 -26.28 30.29 -28.95
CA ASP A 7 -26.71 29.01 -28.38
C ASP A 7 -25.80 27.85 -28.83
N MET A 8 -25.44 27.81 -30.12
CA MET A 8 -24.56 26.77 -30.64
C MET A 8 -23.14 26.85 -30.04
N VAL A 9 -22.63 28.07 -29.80
CA VAL A 9 -21.33 28.28 -29.16
C VAL A 9 -21.37 27.82 -27.70
N ILE A 10 -22.45 28.11 -26.97
CA ILE A 10 -22.64 27.66 -25.58
C ILE A 10 -22.68 26.13 -25.52
N VAL A 11 -23.45 25.49 -26.41
CA VAL A 11 -23.54 24.02 -26.46
C VAL A 11 -22.17 23.39 -26.77
N VAL A 12 -21.40 23.94 -27.72
CA VAL A 12 -20.05 23.46 -28.04
C VAL A 12 -19.10 23.64 -26.85
N LEU A 13 -19.16 24.76 -26.14
CA LEU A 13 -18.34 25.00 -24.94
C LEU A 13 -18.70 24.05 -23.79
N VAL A 14 -19.99 23.78 -23.57
CA VAL A 14 -20.45 22.83 -22.56
C VAL A 14 -20.02 21.40 -22.91
N LEU A 15 -20.15 21.00 -24.18
CA LEU A 15 -19.68 19.70 -24.65
C LEU A 15 -18.16 19.56 -24.48
N LEU A 16 -17.37 20.59 -24.79
CA LEU A 16 -15.92 20.57 -24.57
C LEU A 16 -15.54 20.46 -23.08
N ALA A 17 -16.31 21.10 -22.19
CA ALA A 17 -16.10 21.00 -20.75
C ALA A 17 -16.49 19.63 -20.17
N LEU A 18 -17.45 18.92 -20.78
CA LEU A 18 -17.85 17.58 -20.36
C LEU A 18 -16.88 16.48 -20.86
N VAL A 19 -16.12 16.75 -21.93
CA VAL A 19 -15.14 15.80 -22.50
C VAL A 19 -13.74 15.98 -21.88
N VAL A 20 -13.60 16.80 -20.82
CA VAL A 20 -12.33 16.86 -20.08
C VAL A 20 -12.07 15.46 -19.54
N PRO A 21 -11.03 14.75 -20.03
CA PRO A 21 -10.69 13.46 -19.47
C PRO A 21 -10.33 13.72 -18.03
N ASP A 22 -11.09 13.11 -17.12
CA ASP A 22 -10.76 13.09 -15.71
C ASP A 22 -9.30 12.64 -15.63
N LYS A 23 -8.39 13.58 -15.32
CA LYS A 23 -7.02 13.26 -14.94
C LYS A 23 -7.10 12.66 -13.54
N SER A 24 -7.88 11.60 -13.40
CA SER A 24 -7.63 10.54 -12.46
C SER A 24 -6.24 10.02 -12.82
N VAL A 25 -5.22 10.74 -12.36
CA VAL A 25 -3.90 10.20 -12.13
C VAL A 25 -4.18 9.03 -11.20
N ALA A 26 -4.34 7.85 -11.80
CA ALA A 26 -4.00 6.61 -11.15
C ALA A 26 -2.57 6.85 -10.70
N LEU A 27 -2.41 7.25 -9.44
CA LEU A 27 -1.14 7.42 -8.79
C LEU A 27 -0.52 6.03 -8.84
N GLY A 28 0.22 5.78 -9.92
CA GLY A 28 0.95 4.56 -10.15
C GLY A 28 1.74 4.37 -8.88
N ARG A 29 1.43 3.30 -8.15
CA ARG A 29 2.07 2.87 -6.92
C ARG A 29 3.56 3.19 -7.03
N HIS A 30 4.00 4.29 -6.40
CA HIS A 30 5.41 4.62 -6.28
C HIS A 30 5.99 3.51 -5.41
N THR A 31 6.35 2.38 -6.01
CA THR A 31 7.10 1.32 -5.34
C THR A 31 8.49 1.87 -5.12
N THR A 32 8.61 2.63 -4.03
CA THR A 32 9.87 3.23 -3.63
C THR A 32 10.75 2.09 -3.16
N LEU A 33 11.86 1.87 -3.85
CA LEU A 33 12.89 0.94 -3.40
C LEU A 33 13.39 1.39 -2.04
N CYS A 34 13.75 0.43 -1.19
CA CYS A 34 14.09 0.74 0.19
C CYS A 34 15.24 -0.13 0.70
N HIS A 35 15.93 0.38 1.72
CA HIS A 35 16.98 -0.34 2.43
C HIS A 35 16.55 -0.74 3.84
N ASN A 36 15.59 -0.04 4.43
CA ASN A 36 15.08 -0.31 5.78
C ASN A 36 13.71 0.36 5.99
N ASP A 37 13.04 -0.01 7.08
CA ASP A 37 11.71 0.50 7.42
C ASP A 37 11.67 2.02 7.63
N HIS A 38 12.76 2.66 8.09
CA HIS A 38 12.76 4.11 8.35
C HIS A 38 12.57 4.93 7.08
N GLN A 39 13.13 4.49 5.94
CA GLN A 39 12.90 5.13 4.65
C GLN A 39 11.41 5.11 4.28
N CYS A 40 10.77 3.96 4.48
CA CYS A 40 9.35 3.78 4.18
C CYS A 40 8.45 4.52 5.15
N ILE A 41 8.77 4.51 6.45
CA ILE A 41 8.01 5.23 7.47
C ILE A 41 8.08 6.75 7.22
N SER A 42 9.25 7.25 6.80
CA SER A 42 9.44 8.67 6.50
C SER A 42 8.72 9.10 5.22
N GLY A 43 8.66 8.23 4.20
CA GLY A 43 8.05 8.55 2.90
C GLY A 43 6.55 8.24 2.79
N MET A 44 6.04 7.23 3.49
CA MET A 44 4.64 6.76 3.40
C MET A 44 3.85 6.93 4.70
N GLY A 45 4.52 7.24 5.82
CA GLY A 45 3.89 7.37 7.14
C GLY A 45 4.03 6.12 8.02
N ARG A 46 3.50 6.24 9.25
CA ARG A 46 3.53 5.14 10.24
C ARG A 46 2.77 3.93 9.69
N GLY A 47 3.39 2.74 9.79
CA GLY A 47 2.80 1.51 9.28
C GLY A 47 3.22 1.15 7.84
N ALA A 48 4.35 1.66 7.35
CA ALA A 48 5.00 1.17 6.15
C ALA A 48 6.27 0.39 6.51
N CYS A 49 6.57 -0.68 5.77
CA CYS A 49 7.78 -1.49 5.95
C CYS A 49 8.53 -1.65 4.62
N CYS A 50 9.80 -2.02 4.73
CA CYS A 50 10.66 -2.37 3.62
C CYS A 50 10.74 -3.89 3.47
N ALA A 51 10.02 -4.46 2.51
CA ALA A 51 9.98 -5.92 2.32
C ALA A 51 10.12 -6.28 0.84
N PRO A 52 10.70 -7.46 0.52
CA PRO A 52 10.85 -7.90 -0.84
C PRO A 52 9.49 -8.08 -1.52
N ARG A 53 9.47 -7.80 -2.82
CA ARG A 53 8.34 -8.17 -3.68
C ARG A 53 8.20 -9.71 -3.69
N ASN A 54 6.98 -10.19 -3.89
CA ASN A 54 6.71 -11.63 -4.00
C ASN A 54 7.15 -12.17 -5.37
N LEU A 55 8.46 -12.24 -5.61
CA LEU A 55 9.08 -12.73 -6.83
C LEU A 55 10.10 -13.82 -6.48
N ILE A 56 10.09 -14.91 -7.26
CA ILE A 56 10.87 -16.12 -6.96
C ILE A 56 12.37 -15.89 -7.15
N PHE A 57 12.78 -15.07 -8.13
CA PHE A 57 14.17 -14.99 -8.58
C PHE A 57 14.86 -13.63 -8.34
N ALA A 58 14.15 -12.63 -7.81
CA ALA A 58 14.71 -11.31 -7.55
C ALA A 58 13.91 -10.60 -6.43
N PRO A 59 14.27 -10.80 -5.15
CA PRO A 59 13.59 -10.15 -4.03
C PRO A 59 14.00 -8.67 -3.99
N VAL A 60 13.35 -7.84 -4.80
CA VAL A 60 13.56 -6.40 -4.81
C VAL A 60 12.81 -5.79 -3.61
N PRO A 61 13.50 -5.19 -2.63
CA PRO A 61 12.85 -4.57 -1.48
C PRO A 61 12.13 -3.29 -1.90
N GLU A 62 10.83 -3.24 -1.59
CA GLU A 62 10.00 -2.08 -1.85
C GLU A 62 9.26 -1.67 -0.57
N CYS A 63 8.96 -0.38 -0.46
CA CYS A 63 8.09 0.11 0.59
C CYS A 63 6.66 -0.37 0.37
N LYS A 64 6.08 -0.96 1.42
CA LYS A 64 4.75 -1.57 1.39
C LYS A 64 3.97 -1.20 2.65
N PRO A 65 2.64 -1.11 2.58
CA PRO A 65 1.83 -0.92 3.77
C PRO A 65 1.89 -2.15 4.68
N ALA A 66 1.73 -1.93 5.97
CA ALA A 66 1.56 -2.97 6.97
C ALA A 66 0.34 -3.85 6.69
N GLY A 67 0.40 -5.08 7.20
CA GLY A 67 -0.66 -6.07 7.08
C GLY A 67 -1.96 -5.61 7.73
N ARG A 68 -3.08 -5.78 7.03
CA ARG A 68 -4.43 -5.48 7.51
C ARG A 68 -5.04 -6.70 8.18
N ARG A 69 -6.13 -6.49 8.92
CA ARG A 69 -6.94 -7.58 9.50
C ARG A 69 -7.22 -8.66 8.47
N ALA A 70 -7.15 -9.91 8.91
CA ALA A 70 -7.33 -11.12 8.09
C ALA A 70 -6.26 -11.37 7.00
N GLN A 71 -5.29 -10.48 6.81
CA GLN A 71 -4.16 -10.77 5.91
C GLN A 71 -3.16 -11.70 6.58
N LEU A 72 -2.48 -12.50 5.76
CA LEU A 72 -1.41 -13.36 6.22
C LEU A 72 -0.21 -12.54 6.70
N CYS A 73 0.46 -13.05 7.72
CA CYS A 73 1.65 -12.45 8.32
C CYS A 73 2.67 -13.55 8.66
N HIS A 74 3.91 -13.15 8.90
CA HIS A 74 4.97 -14.06 9.35
C HIS A 74 5.27 -13.80 10.82
N VAL A 75 5.10 -14.82 11.66
CA VAL A 75 5.05 -14.68 13.13
C VAL A 75 6.40 -14.17 13.68
N ALA A 76 7.52 -14.71 13.20
CA ALA A 76 8.84 -14.37 13.72
C ALA A 76 9.37 -12.99 13.24
N SER A 77 8.78 -12.41 12.20
CA SER A 77 9.21 -11.11 11.64
C SER A 77 8.11 -10.05 11.73
N ASN A 78 7.18 -10.18 12.69
CA ASN A 78 6.06 -9.26 12.87
C ASN A 78 6.41 -8.05 13.75
N PHE A 79 7.49 -7.33 13.41
CA PHE A 79 7.96 -6.16 14.17
C PHE A 79 8.18 -4.97 13.25
N LEU A 80 7.73 -3.79 13.68
CA LEU A 80 7.90 -2.54 12.93
C LEU A 80 8.33 -1.42 13.90
N PRO A 81 9.48 -0.73 13.69
CA PRO A 81 10.48 -0.99 12.64
C PRO A 81 11.27 -2.30 12.88
N TYR A 82 11.84 -2.85 11.81
CA TYR A 82 12.67 -4.06 11.86
C TYR A 82 14.00 -3.78 12.58
N PRO A 83 14.40 -4.59 13.57
CA PRO A 83 15.53 -4.27 14.43
C PRO A 83 16.89 -4.32 13.73
N LEU A 84 17.00 -5.01 12.59
CA LEU A 84 18.28 -5.24 11.92
C LEU A 84 18.64 -4.18 10.87
N HIS A 85 17.89 -3.06 10.78
CA HIS A 85 18.13 -1.95 9.85
C HIS A 85 18.37 -2.37 8.39
N GLN A 86 17.69 -3.43 7.97
CA GLN A 86 17.73 -4.01 6.62
C GLN A 86 16.30 -4.33 6.16
N PRO A 87 16.08 -4.74 4.91
CA PRO A 87 14.76 -5.19 4.49
C PRO A 87 14.31 -6.44 5.26
N HIS A 88 13.01 -6.60 5.44
CA HIS A 88 12.44 -7.82 5.99
C HIS A 88 12.81 -9.03 5.13
N GLY A 89 13.13 -10.17 5.74
CA GLY A 89 13.42 -11.40 4.99
C GLY A 89 12.17 -12.01 4.33
N PHE A 90 10.98 -11.69 4.84
CA PHE A 90 9.71 -12.13 4.28
C PHE A 90 9.07 -11.05 3.42
N HIS A 91 8.43 -11.48 2.33
CA HIS A 91 7.73 -10.60 1.39
C HIS A 91 6.52 -9.85 1.98
N ARG A 92 6.11 -10.12 3.22
CA ARG A 92 4.93 -9.50 3.85
C ARG A 92 5.43 -8.55 4.94
N CYS A 93 4.82 -7.38 5.00
CA CYS A 93 5.02 -6.51 6.14
C CYS A 93 4.37 -7.06 7.42
N PRO A 94 4.88 -6.66 8.59
CA PRO A 94 4.21 -6.84 9.86
C PRO A 94 2.77 -6.34 9.84
N CYS A 95 1.92 -6.88 10.71
CA CYS A 95 0.59 -6.35 10.95
C CYS A 95 0.63 -4.89 11.41
N GLY A 96 -0.36 -4.10 10.99
CA GLY A 96 -0.46 -2.69 11.34
C GLY A 96 -0.84 -2.46 12.81
N ASN A 97 -0.95 -1.18 13.18
CA ASN A 97 -1.27 -0.77 14.54
C ASN A 97 -2.56 -1.42 15.06
N GLY A 98 -2.52 -1.90 16.30
CA GLY A 98 -3.67 -2.55 16.94
C GLY A 98 -3.89 -4.01 16.52
N LEU A 99 -3.02 -4.57 15.69
CA LEU A 99 -3.10 -5.95 15.21
C LEU A 99 -1.90 -6.79 15.66
N ALA A 100 -2.14 -8.07 15.96
CA ALA A 100 -1.10 -9.06 16.20
C ALA A 100 -1.14 -10.16 15.14
N CYS A 101 0.03 -10.71 14.82
CA CYS A 101 0.14 -11.88 13.96
C CYS A 101 -0.12 -13.15 14.77
N VAL A 102 -1.30 -13.76 14.57
CA VAL A 102 -1.70 -14.97 15.30
C VAL A 102 -1.46 -16.20 14.43
N PRO A 103 -0.68 -17.20 14.88
CA PRO A 103 -0.42 -18.42 14.13
C PRO A 103 -1.71 -19.10 13.65
N THR A 104 -1.74 -19.52 12.39
CA THR A 104 -2.90 -20.25 11.82
C THR A 104 -3.12 -21.61 12.48
N ARG A 105 -2.04 -22.23 12.96
CA ARG A 105 -2.00 -23.48 13.73
C ARG A 105 -0.91 -23.36 14.79
N ARG A 106 -1.01 -24.15 15.86
CA ARG A 106 0.02 -24.19 16.91
C ARG A 106 1.38 -24.53 16.28
N GLY A 107 2.39 -23.69 16.51
CA GLY A 107 3.73 -23.85 15.95
C GLY A 107 3.92 -23.36 14.49
N SER A 108 2.89 -22.82 13.84
CA SER A 108 3.03 -22.28 12.48
C SER A 108 3.79 -20.95 12.47
N ILE A 109 4.76 -20.82 11.55
CA ILE A 109 5.44 -19.55 11.25
C ILE A 109 4.56 -18.58 10.46
N ILE A 110 3.49 -19.08 9.84
CA ILE A 110 2.50 -18.28 9.11
C ILE A 110 1.27 -18.07 9.99
N GLY A 111 0.94 -16.80 10.20
CA GLY A 111 -0.23 -16.35 10.95
C GLY A 111 -1.17 -15.50 10.12
N VAL A 112 -2.16 -14.93 10.80
CA VAL A 112 -3.12 -13.96 10.29
C VAL A 112 -3.17 -12.77 11.24
N CYS A 113 -3.23 -11.55 10.69
CA CYS A 113 -3.39 -10.35 11.49
C CYS A 113 -4.78 -10.30 12.14
N LYS A 114 -4.82 -10.27 13.48
CA LYS A 114 -6.04 -10.17 14.29
C LYS A 114 -5.97 -8.97 15.22
N ASP A 115 -7.13 -8.42 15.58
CA ASP A 115 -7.21 -7.32 16.54
C ASP A 115 -6.67 -7.73 17.91
N LEU A 116 -5.75 -6.94 18.46
CA LEU A 116 -5.20 -7.15 19.80
C LEU A 116 -6.28 -7.16 20.89
N ARG A 117 -7.41 -6.47 20.66
CA ARG A 117 -8.54 -6.42 21.59
C ARG A 117 -9.38 -7.70 21.64
N GLN A 118 -9.10 -8.65 20.75
CA GLN A 118 -9.86 -9.90 20.60
C GLN A 118 -8.99 -11.12 20.90
N LEU A 119 -7.81 -10.91 21.50
CA LEU A 119 -6.84 -11.93 21.91
C LEU A 119 -6.72 -11.90 23.43
#